data_AF-A0A506QPB2-F1
#
_entry.id   AF-A0A506QPB2-F1
#
_cell.length_a   1.000
_cell.length_b   1.000
_cell.length_c   1.000
_cell.angle_alpha   90.00
_cell.angle_beta   90.00
_cell.angle_gamma   90.00
#
_symmetry.space_group_name_H-M   'P 1'
#
loop_
_entity.id
_entity.type
_entity.pdbx_description
1 polymer ?
#
loop_
_entity_poly.entity_id
_entity_poly.type
_entity_poly.pdbx_seq_one_letter_code
_entity_poly.pdbx_strand_id
1 'polypeptide(L)'
;MTSSGRRSLINIVVKQFEDRLKHLPEGSHQTVVIDVRGPDETGEILKKIREEINQRTFGQAEIIIKKIKKVGYITELARMHKL
;
A
#
# COMPACT_ATOMS: atom_id res chain seq x y z
N MET A 1 2.46 -2.17 11.20
CA MET A 1 3.24 -2.88 10.14
C MET A 1 4.71 -3.10 10.53
N THR A 2 5.21 -4.34 10.50
CA THR A 2 6.63 -4.72 10.80
C THR A 2 7.58 -4.35 9.64
N SER A 3 8.89 -4.26 9.91
CA SER A 3 9.93 -3.99 8.89
C SER A 3 9.95 -5.05 7.77
N SER A 4 9.83 -6.33 8.13
CA SER A 4 9.74 -7.45 7.19
C SER A 4 8.51 -7.35 6.29
N GLY A 5 7.35 -6.96 6.85
CA GLY A 5 6.12 -6.74 6.09
C GLY A 5 6.27 -5.63 5.04
N ARG A 6 6.96 -4.54 5.36
CA ARG A 6 7.20 -3.44 4.39
C ARG A 6 8.06 -3.92 3.22
N ARG A 7 9.16 -4.63 3.52
CA ARG A 7 10.06 -5.16 2.48
C ARG A 7 9.33 -6.14 1.56
N SER A 8 8.49 -7.00 2.12
CA SER A 8 7.68 -7.93 1.34
C SER A 8 6.72 -7.20 0.41
N LEU A 9 5.99 -6.20 0.91
CA LEU A 9 5.10 -5.36 0.10
C LEU A 9 5.84 -4.71 -1.07
N ILE A 10 6.98 -4.06 -0.79
CA ILE A 10 7.78 -3.36 -1.80
C ILE A 10 8.26 -4.34 -2.87
N ASN A 11 8.76 -5.51 -2.46
CA ASN A 11 9.21 -6.54 -3.40
C ASN A 11 8.08 -7.06 -4.30
N ILE A 12 6.88 -7.25 -3.75
CA ILE A 12 5.71 -7.68 -4.51
C ILE A 12 5.35 -6.63 -5.57
N VAL A 13 5.27 -5.35 -5.17
CA VAL A 13 4.93 -4.27 -6.09
C VAL A 13 5.95 -4.15 -7.21
N VAL A 14 7.25 -4.15 -6.87
CA VAL A 14 8.31 -4.03 -7.87
C VAL A 14 8.32 -5.21 -8.83
N LYS A 15 8.15 -6.44 -8.32
CA LYS A 15 8.06 -7.62 -9.18
C LYS A 15 6.88 -7.52 -10.15
N GLN A 16 5.71 -7.10 -9.68
CA GLN A 16 4.54 -6.91 -10.53
C GLN A 16 4.76 -5.83 -11.59
N PHE A 17 5.45 -4.75 -11.25
CA PHE A 17 5.82 -3.70 -12.20
C PHE A 17 6.78 -4.23 -13.28
N GLU A 18 7.84 -4.94 -12.88
CA GLU A 18 8.81 -5.55 -13.80
C GLU A 18 8.16 -6.60 -14.71
N ASP A 19 7.27 -7.43 -14.17
CA ASP A 19 6.53 -8.42 -14.96
C ASP A 19 5.63 -7.72 -15.98
N ARG A 20 4.94 -6.63 -15.60
CA ARG A 20 4.09 -5.88 -16.52
C ARG A 20 4.88 -5.14 -17.59
N LEU A 21 6.07 -4.62 -17.29
CA LEU A 21 6.95 -4.02 -18.30
C LEU A 21 7.31 -5.01 -19.42
N LYS A 22 7.42 -6.30 -19.11
CA LYS A 22 7.76 -7.35 -20.09
C LYS A 22 6.57 -7.79 -20.93
N HIS A 23 5.37 -7.73 -20.39
CA HIS A 23 4.19 -8.37 -20.99
C HIS A 23 3.13 -7.39 -21.49
N LEU A 24 3.17 -6.13 -21.07
CA LEU A 24 2.24 -5.11 -21.55
C LEU A 24 2.83 -4.33 -22.73
N PRO A 25 1.97 -3.83 -23.64
CA PRO A 25 2.41 -2.95 -24.72
C PRO A 25 3.16 -1.72 -24.21
N GLU A 26 4.13 -1.26 -24.99
CA GLU A 26 4.82 0.00 -24.75
C GLU A 26 3.82 1.16 -24.63
N GLY A 27 4.06 2.09 -23.70
CA GLY A 27 3.13 3.18 -23.39
C GLY A 27 2.01 2.84 -22.40
N SER A 28 1.95 1.59 -21.91
CA SER A 28 1.01 1.21 -20.85
C SER A 28 1.29 1.97 -19.55
N HIS A 29 0.25 2.59 -18.99
CA HIS A 29 0.33 3.29 -17.70
C HIS A 29 0.04 2.32 -16.56
N GLN A 30 0.87 2.34 -15.52
CA GLN A 30 0.75 1.44 -14.37
C GLN A 30 0.48 2.23 -13.10
N THR A 31 -0.67 1.99 -12.47
CA THR A 31 -1.05 2.58 -11.19
C THR A 31 -1.12 1.51 -10.11
N VAL A 32 -0.42 1.75 -9.00
CA VAL A 32 -0.38 0.90 -7.82
C VAL A 32 -1.23 1.54 -6.72
N VAL A 33 -2.28 0.84 -6.29
CA VAL A 33 -3.15 1.28 -5.18
C VAL A 33 -2.87 0.42 -3.96
N ILE A 34 -2.47 1.05 -2.86
CA ILE A 34 -2.13 0.38 -1.60
C ILE A 34 -3.09 0.86 -0.52
N ASP A 35 -3.96 -0.04 -0.06
CA ASP A 35 -4.83 0.20 1.07
C ASP A 35 -4.13 -0.19 2.38
N VAL A 36 -4.07 0.76 3.31
CA VAL A 36 -3.40 0.59 4.59
C VAL A 36 -4.41 0.65 5.74
N ARG A 37 -4.31 -0.29 6.67
CA ARG A 37 -5.20 -0.43 7.83
C ARG A 37 -4.37 -0.53 9.11
N GLY A 38 -4.60 0.39 10.04
CA GLY A 38 -3.98 0.32 11.36
C GLY A 38 -3.83 1.70 12.04
N PRO A 39 -3.76 1.72 13.38
CA PRO A 39 -3.40 2.93 14.13
C PRO A 39 -1.94 3.32 13.90
N ASP A 40 -1.04 2.33 13.71
CA ASP A 40 0.42 2.49 13.80
C ASP A 40 1.14 2.82 12.48
N GLU A 41 0.44 2.95 11.36
CA GLU A 41 1.08 3.48 10.15
C GLU A 41 1.12 5.01 10.23
N THR A 42 2.26 5.49 10.73
CA THR A 42 2.65 6.90 10.66
C THR A 42 2.87 7.31 9.20
N GLY A 43 2.55 8.57 8.87
CA GLY A 43 2.73 9.09 7.51
C GLY A 43 4.15 8.94 6.98
N GLU A 44 5.15 8.93 7.87
CA GLU A 44 6.56 8.73 7.53
C GLU A 44 6.84 7.32 6.99
N ILE A 45 6.26 6.28 7.59
CA ILE A 45 6.41 4.91 7.11
C ILE A 45 5.82 4.77 5.70
N LEU A 46 4.65 5.38 5.47
CA LEU A 46 3.99 5.38 4.17
C LEU A 46 4.79 6.14 3.11
N LYS A 47 5.39 7.27 3.51
CA LYS A 47 6.30 8.05 2.67
C LYS A 47 7.51 7.22 2.24
N LYS A 48 8.17 6.53 3.18
CA LYS A 48 9.32 5.65 2.89
C LYS A 48 8.98 4.53 1.91
N ILE A 49 7.81 3.88 2.07
CA ILE A 49 7.34 2.86 1.12
C ILE A 49 7.16 3.45 -0.28
N ARG A 50 6.48 4.60 -0.38
CA ARG A 50 6.28 5.28 -1.66
C ARG A 50 7.60 5.63 -2.33
N GLU A 51 8.54 6.18 -1.58
CA GLU A 51 9.86 6.57 -2.10
C GLU A 51 10.65 5.36 -2.60
N GLU A 52 10.69 4.27 -1.83
CA GLU A 52 11.42 3.06 -2.21
C GLU A 52 10.83 2.38 -3.45
N ILE A 53 9.49 2.32 -3.56
CA ILE A 53 8.85 1.80 -4.78
C ILE A 53 9.16 2.74 -5.96
N ASN A 54 8.95 4.05 -5.82
CA ASN A 54 9.22 5.02 -6.88
C ASN A 54 10.67 4.93 -7.40
N GLN A 55 11.65 4.78 -6.51
CA GLN A 55 13.05 4.61 -6.88
C GLN A 55 13.25 3.33 -7.70
N ARG A 56 12.67 2.21 -7.26
CA ARG A 56 12.82 0.90 -7.92
C ARG A 56 12.03 0.77 -9.22
N THR A 57 10.99 1.57 -9.40
CA THR A 57 10.19 1.64 -10.64
C THR A 57 10.59 2.82 -11.52
N PHE A 58 11.69 3.50 -11.23
CA PHE A 58 12.18 4.68 -11.97
C PHE A 58 11.13 5.78 -12.18
N GLY A 59 10.21 5.94 -11.22
CA GLY A 59 9.12 6.92 -11.29
C GLY A 59 8.03 6.63 -12.33
N GLN A 60 8.07 5.48 -13.02
CA GLN A 60 7.11 5.12 -14.07
C GLN A 60 5.79 4.54 -13.53
N ALA A 61 5.78 4.12 -12.27
CA ALA A 61 4.57 3.66 -11.59
C ALA A 61 3.94 4.82 -10.81
N GLU A 62 2.64 5.03 -11.00
CA GLU A 62 1.87 5.95 -10.17
C GLU A 62 1.49 5.24 -8.84
N ILE A 63 1.73 5.87 -7.69
CA ILE A 63 1.51 5.23 -6.38
C ILE A 63 0.49 5.98 -5.53
N ILE A 64 -0.65 5.34 -5.31
CA ILE A 64 -1.75 5.85 -4.48
C ILE A 64 -1.83 5.03 -3.20
N ILE A 65 -1.55 5.66 -2.05
CA ILE A 65 -1.67 5.03 -0.74
C ILE A 65 -2.90 5.59 -0.04
N LYS A 66 -3.85 4.72 0.32
CA LYS A 66 -5.11 5.09 0.99
C LYS A 66 -5.11 4.54 2.41
N LYS A 67 -5.26 5.42 3.42
CA LYS A 67 -5.46 5.00 4.81
C LYS A 67 -6.94 4.76 5.07
N ILE A 68 -7.32 3.51 5.28
CA ILE A 68 -8.70 3.15 5.60
C ILE A 68 -8.90 3.28 7.11
N LYS A 69 -9.78 4.20 7.52
CA LYS A 69 -10.24 4.28 8.92
C LYS A 69 -11.19 3.11 9.18
N LYS A 70 -10.96 2.36 10.27
CA LYS A 70 -11.99 1.45 10.78
C LYS A 70 -13.20 2.31 11.18
N VAL A 71 -14.35 2.03 10.60
CA VAL A 71 -15.62 2.65 11.00
C VAL A 71 -15.94 2.14 12.42
N GLY A 72 -15.84 3.03 13.41
CA GLY A 72 -15.91 2.69 14.84
C GLY A 72 -17.27 2.18 15.34
N TYR A 73 -18.34 2.42 14.59
CA TYR A 73 -19.73 2.17 15.01
C TYR A 73 -20.00 0.73 15.43
N ILE A 74 -19.46 -0.28 14.75
CA ILE A 74 -19.77 -1.69 15.03
C ILE A 74 -19.12 -2.13 16.37
N THR A 75 -17.92 -1.64 16.66
CA THR A 75 -17.19 -1.94 17.90
C THR A 75 -17.78 -1.26 19.13
N GLU A 76 -18.34 -0.05 18.99
CA GLU A 76 -19.05 0.64 20.07
C GLU A 76 -20.43 0.01 20.33
N LEU A 77 -21.19 -0.32 19.29
CA LEU A 77 -22.47 -1.04 19.43
C LEU A 77 -22.28 -2.40 20.12
N ALA A 78 -21.24 -3.15 19.75
CA ALA A 78 -20.92 -4.43 20.40
C ALA A 78 -20.49 -4.28 21.88
N ARG A 79 -19.89 -3.14 22.27
CA ARG A 79 -19.61 -2.83 23.70
C ARG A 79 -20.87 -2.40 24.45
N MET A 80 -21.74 -1.63 23.80
CA MET A 80 -22.99 -1.13 24.38
C MET A 80 -24.04 -2.23 24.54
N HIS A 81 -23.94 -3.33 23.79
CA HIS A 81 -24.87 -4.45 23.83
C HIS A 81 -24.21 -5.74 24.33
N LYS A 82 -23.23 -5.66 25.25
CA LYS A 82 -22.73 -6.84 25.97
C LYS A 82 -23.90 -7.67 26.52
N LEU A 83 -24.14 -8.83 25.88
CA LEU A 83 -24.61 -10.06 26.51
C LEU A 83 -23.54 -10.59 27.47
#